data_AF-A0A820T9F7-F1
#
_entry.id   AF-A0A820T9F7-F1
#
_cell.length_a   1.000
_cell.length_b   1.000
_cell.length_c   1.000
_cell.angle_alpha   90.00
_cell.angle_beta   90.00
_cell.angle_gamma   90.00
#
_symmetry.space_group_name_H-M   'P 1'
#
loop_
_entity.id
_entity.type
_entity.pdbx_description
1 polymer ?
#
loop_
_entity_poly.entity_id
_entity_poly.type
_entity_poly.pdbx_seq_one_letter_code
_entity_poly.pdbx_strand_id
1 'polypeptide(L)'
;SPDLNPIENLWGILARKVYAGDNVIDPDEVIFVHDKAPCMRANKTQHLLQDNDVNFWGNDIWPGNSPDLNVAECIGSIIKDEVETKML
;
A
#
# COMPACT_ATOMS: atom_id res chain seq x y z
N SER A 1 4.49 -23.08 4.38
CA SER A 1 4.91 -22.96 2.98
C SER A 1 4.80 -21.51 2.59
N PRO A 2 5.87 -20.87 2.10
CA PRO A 2 5.85 -19.52 1.52
C PRO A 2 4.74 -19.38 0.45
N ASP A 3 4.48 -20.48 -0.26
CA ASP A 3 3.49 -20.64 -1.33
C ASP A 3 2.01 -20.44 -0.92
N LEU A 4 1.72 -20.26 0.37
CA LEU A 4 0.37 -19.99 0.90
C LEU A 4 0.19 -18.56 1.41
N ASN A 5 1.22 -17.71 1.39
CA ASN A 5 1.07 -16.31 1.79
C ASN A 5 0.43 -15.51 0.64
N PRO A 6 -0.79 -14.95 0.83
CA PRO A 6 -1.47 -14.19 -0.22
C PRO A 6 -0.65 -13.02 -0.76
N ILE A 7 0.20 -12.40 0.07
CA ILE A 7 1.07 -11.28 -0.33
C ILE A 7 2.19 -11.75 -1.26
N GLU A 8 2.81 -12.90 -0.99
CA GLU A 8 3.89 -13.44 -1.84
C GLU A 8 3.34 -13.87 -3.21
N ASN A 9 2.13 -14.44 -3.24
CA ASN A 9 1.44 -14.79 -4.46
C ASN A 9 1.07 -13.56 -5.29
N LEU A 10 0.58 -12.49 -4.65
CA LEU A 10 0.32 -11.21 -5.29
C LEU A 10 1.61 -10.61 -5.86
N TRP A 11 2.69 -10.62 -5.09
CA TRP A 11 4.00 -10.12 -5.53
C TRP A 11 4.55 -10.88 -6.73
N GLY A 12 4.42 -12.20 -6.75
CA GLY A 12 4.80 -13.03 -7.89
C GLY A 12 4.02 -12.70 -9.17
N ILE A 13 2.71 -12.41 -9.06
CA ILE A 13 1.87 -12.01 -10.20
C ILE A 13 2.30 -10.63 -10.71
N LEU A 14 2.45 -9.67 -9.80
CA LEU A 14 2.85 -8.30 -10.15
C LEU A 14 4.23 -8.28 -10.80
N ALA A 15 5.21 -8.96 -10.21
CA ALA A 15 6.56 -9.06 -10.75
C ALA A 15 6.58 -9.63 -12.18
N ARG A 16 5.86 -10.74 -12.43
CA ARG A 16 5.77 -11.34 -13.77
C ARG A 16 5.21 -10.38 -14.82
N LYS A 17 4.16 -9.65 -14.49
CA LYS A 17 3.57 -8.66 -15.40
C LYS A 17 4.52 -7.47 -15.64
N VAL A 18 5.26 -7.01 -14.61
CA VAL A 18 6.26 -5.93 -14.76
C VAL A 18 7.38 -6.37 -15.72
N TYR A 19 7.91 -7.58 -15.54
CA TYR A 19 8.97 -8.11 -16.41
C TYR A 19 8.50 -8.37 -17.85
N ALA A 20 7.21 -8.58 -18.07
CA ALA A 20 6.62 -8.71 -19.40
C ALA A 20 6.41 -7.36 -20.12
N GLY A 21 6.60 -6.23 -19.42
CA GLY A 21 6.33 -4.89 -19.97
C GLY A 21 4.84 -4.56 -20.08
N ASP A 22 3.98 -5.34 -19.42
CA ASP A 22 2.53 -5.11 -19.41
C ASP A 22 2.16 -4.05 -18.36
N ASN A 23 1.03 -3.37 -18.59
CA ASN A 23 0.37 -2.64 -17.53
C ASN A 23 -0.09 -3.64 -16.47
N VAL A 24 0.60 -3.63 -15.34
CA VAL A 24 0.41 -4.60 -14.26
C VAL A 24 -0.86 -4.31 -13.46
N ILE A 25 -1.27 -3.05 -13.50
CA ILE A 25 -2.29 -2.44 -12.69
C ILE A 25 -3.23 -1.69 -13.63
N ASP A 26 -4.52 -2.00 -13.55
CA ASP A 26 -5.57 -1.15 -14.10
C ASP A 26 -5.92 -0.09 -13.03
N PRO A 27 -5.77 1.22 -13.33
CA PRO A 27 -6.15 2.29 -12.40
C PRO A 27 -7.61 2.21 -11.92
N ASP A 28 -8.51 1.64 -12.71
CA ASP A 28 -9.92 1.48 -12.34
C ASP A 28 -10.14 0.31 -11.36
N GLU A 29 -9.19 -0.62 -11.26
CA GLU A 29 -9.24 -1.79 -10.38
C GLU A 29 -8.44 -1.60 -9.07
N VAL A 30 -7.83 -0.44 -8.84
CA VAL A 30 -7.06 -0.17 -7.62
C VAL A 30 -7.82 0.63 -6.59
N ILE A 31 -7.47 0.36 -5.34
CA ILE A 31 -7.88 1.15 -4.20
C ILE A 31 -6.64 1.71 -3.55
N PHE A 32 -6.56 3.03 -3.44
CA PHE A 32 -5.54 3.70 -2.66
C PHE A 32 -5.83 3.52 -1.17
N VAL A 33 -4.90 2.88 -0.47
CA VAL A 33 -5.00 2.59 0.96
C VAL A 33 -4.01 3.47 1.70
N HIS A 34 -4.50 4.20 2.71
CA HIS A 34 -3.70 5.08 3.54
C HIS A 34 -4.14 5.01 5.00
N ASP A 35 -3.28 5.45 5.92
CA ASP A 35 -3.59 5.48 7.35
C ASP A 35 -4.46 6.69 7.74
N LYS A 36 -4.82 6.79 9.02
CA LYS A 36 -5.61 7.92 9.55
C LYS A 36 -4.76 9.07 10.09
N ALA A 37 -3.55 9.30 9.55
CA ALA A 37 -2.75 10.45 9.92
C ALA A 37 -3.56 11.76 9.78
N PRO A 38 -3.35 12.77 10.65
CA PRO A 38 -4.19 13.98 10.65
C PRO A 38 -4.30 14.69 9.29
N CYS A 39 -3.23 14.69 8.51
CA CYS A 39 -3.21 15.24 7.15
C CYS A 39 -4.04 14.43 6.16
N MET A 40 -4.05 13.10 6.28
CA MET A 40 -4.83 12.20 5.43
C MET A 40 -6.32 12.21 5.79
N ARG A 41 -6.63 12.37 7.08
CA ARG A 41 -8.02 12.46 7.58
C ARG A 41 -8.71 13.80 7.26
N ALA A 42 -7.95 14.86 6.99
CA ALA A 42 -8.49 16.18 6.77
C ALA A 42 -9.48 16.21 5.59
N ASN A 43 -10.65 16.85 5.76
CA ASN A 43 -11.68 16.91 4.73
C ASN A 43 -11.15 17.44 3.39
N LYS A 44 -10.22 18.40 3.43
CA LYS A 44 -9.59 18.94 2.21
C LYS A 44 -8.81 17.88 1.43
N THR A 45 -8.13 16.97 2.13
CA THR A 45 -7.40 15.86 1.51
C THR A 45 -8.37 14.81 0.96
N GLN A 46 -9.43 14.50 1.69
CA GLN A 46 -10.47 13.57 1.25
C GLN A 46 -11.17 14.08 -0.03
N HIS A 47 -11.56 15.36 -0.06
CA HIS A 47 -12.13 15.98 -1.25
C HIS A 47 -11.14 16.03 -2.40
N LEU A 48 -9.86 16.34 -2.14
CA LEU A 48 -8.83 16.31 -3.18
C LEU A 48 -8.75 14.94 -3.87
N LEU A 49 -8.82 13.84 -3.11
CA LEU A 49 -8.81 12.49 -3.68
C LEU A 49 -10.07 12.21 -4.49
N GLN A 50 -11.24 12.62 -3.99
CA GLN A 50 -12.52 12.47 -4.69
C GLN A 50 -12.58 13.30 -5.98
N ASP A 51 -12.14 14.56 -5.95
CA ASP A 51 -12.13 15.48 -7.07
C ASP A 51 -11.17 15.05 -8.20
N ASN A 52 -10.25 14.11 -7.91
CA ASN A 52 -9.31 13.51 -8.85
C ASN A 52 -9.69 12.06 -9.20
N ASP A 53 -10.93 11.65 -8.94
CA ASP A 53 -11.46 10.31 -9.25
C ASP A 53 -10.61 9.16 -8.68
N VAL A 54 -9.93 9.38 -7.55
CA VAL A 54 -9.17 8.34 -6.87
C VAL A 54 -10.14 7.47 -6.09
N ASN A 55 -10.10 6.15 -6.33
CA ASN A 55 -10.77 5.18 -5.47
C ASN A 55 -9.87 4.90 -4.25
N PHE A 56 -10.37 5.15 -3.03
CA PHE A 56 -9.55 5.05 -1.82
C PHE A 56 -10.34 4.64 -0.58
N TRP A 57 -9.63 4.16 0.45
CA TRP A 57 -10.24 3.92 1.77
C TRP A 57 -10.38 5.23 2.55
N GLY A 58 -11.61 5.72 2.63
CA GLY A 58 -11.95 6.92 3.37
C GLY A 58 -11.86 6.77 4.89
N ASN A 59 -12.20 7.87 5.56
CA ASN A 59 -12.20 7.99 7.02
C ASN A 59 -13.10 6.98 7.75
N ASP A 60 -14.03 6.35 7.06
CA ASP A 60 -14.97 5.35 7.56
C ASP A 60 -14.45 3.92 7.51
N ILE A 61 -13.43 3.63 6.68
CA ILE A 61 -12.98 2.25 6.43
C ILE A 61 -11.74 1.88 7.26
N TRP A 62 -10.67 2.69 7.22
CA TRP A 62 -9.39 2.31 7.86
C TRP A 62 -9.51 2.22 9.39
N PRO A 63 -9.16 1.11 10.05
CA PRO A 63 -9.23 1.02 11.51
C PRO A 63 -8.16 1.88 12.20
N GLY A 64 -8.53 2.51 13.32
CA GLY A 64 -7.57 3.29 14.10
C GLY A 64 -6.56 2.39 14.81
N ASN A 65 -5.29 2.81 14.89
CA ASN A 65 -4.20 2.10 15.54
C ASN A 65 -3.91 0.70 14.97
N SER A 66 -4.04 0.52 13.65
CA SER A 66 -3.77 -0.75 12.98
C SER A 66 -2.59 -0.68 11.99
N PRO A 67 -1.35 -0.47 12.46
CA PRO A 67 -0.17 -0.47 11.61
C PRO A 67 0.09 -1.85 10.99
N ASP A 68 -0.36 -2.92 11.63
CA ASP A 68 -0.27 -4.30 11.19
C ASP A 68 -1.02 -4.59 9.88
N LEU A 69 -2.04 -3.79 9.57
CA LEU A 69 -2.81 -3.90 8.32
C LEU A 69 -2.20 -3.06 7.19
N ASN A 70 -1.18 -2.23 7.47
CA ASN A 70 -0.55 -1.37 6.48
C ASN A 70 0.70 -2.03 5.89
N VAL A 71 0.62 -2.45 4.63
CA VAL A 71 1.75 -3.06 3.91
C VAL A 71 2.98 -2.12 3.87
N ALA A 72 2.78 -0.80 3.89
CA ALA A 72 3.90 0.15 3.93
C ALA A 72 4.76 0.02 5.19
N GLU A 73 4.18 -0.38 6.33
CA GLU A 73 4.93 -0.64 7.57
C GLU A 73 5.84 -1.86 7.43
N CYS A 74 5.40 -2.89 6.71
CA CYS A 74 6.22 -4.07 6.41
C CYS A 74 7.42 -3.71 5.52
N ILE A 75 7.21 -2.90 4.47
CA ILE A 75 8.31 -2.42 3.63
C ILE A 75 9.27 -1.54 4.45
N GLY A 76 8.72 -0.68 5.31
CA GLY A 76 9.49 0.16 6.23
C GLY A 76 10.41 -0.66 7.15
N SER A 77 9.93 -1.77 7.70
CA SER A 77 10.75 -2.64 8.55
C SER A 77 11.90 -3.28 7.77
N ILE A 78 11.65 -3.78 6.56
CA ILE A 78 12.70 -4.36 5.70
C ILE A 78 13.78 -3.33 5.39
N ILE A 79 13.37 -2.11 5.02
CA ILE A 79 14.32 -1.02 4.73
C ILE A 79 15.13 -0.67 5.97
N LYS A 80 14.50 -0.60 7.13
CA LYS A 80 15.18 -0.32 8.40
C LYS A 80 16.27 -1.36 8.69
N ASP A 81 15.93 -2.64 8.61
CA ASP A 81 16.85 -3.74 8.89
C ASP A 81 18.06 -3.72 7.93
N GLU A 82 17.81 -3.45 6.64
CA GLU A 82 18.85 -3.31 5.62
C GLU A 82 19.78 -2.11 5.87
N VAL A 83 19.22 -0.98 6.30
CA VAL A 83 20.02 0.21 6.65
C VAL A 83 20.85 -0.04 7.89
N GLU A 84 20.27 -0.63 8.93
CA GLU A 84 20.98 -0.98 10.17
C GLU A 84 22.12 -1.96 9.90
N THR A 85 21.89 -2.96 9.05
CA THR A 85 22.93 -3.93 8.64
C THR A 85 24.10 -3.25 7.92
N LYS A 86 23.84 -2.22 7.10
CA LYS A 86 24.89 -1.48 6.38
C LYS A 86 25.62 -0.43 7.22
N MET A 87 25.08 -0.09 8.39
CA MET A 87 25.69 0.86 9.33
C MET A 87 26.62 0.18 10.34
N LEU A 88 26.61 -1.16 10.41
CA LEU A 88 27.53 -2.01 11.18
C LEU A 88 28.73 -2.43 10.33
#